data_AF-A0A942MFS9-F1
#
_entry.id   AF-A0A942MFS9-F1
#
_cell.length_a   1.000
_cell.length_b   1.000
_cell.length_c   1.000
_cell.angle_alpha   90.00
_cell.angle_beta   90.00
_cell.angle_gamma   90.00
#
_symmetry.space_group_name_H-M   'P 1'
#
loop_
_entity.id
_entity.type
_entity.pdbx_description
1 polymer ?
#
loop_
_entity_poly.entity_id
_entity_poly.type
_entity_poly.pdbx_seq_one_letter_code
_entity_poly.pdbx_strand_id
1 'polypeptide(L)'
;ELYTALAANFPMEKVYFHGNNKTAAEITMALDANIGRFVVDNFYEMELLNSLAGEAGGTADILLRITPGVEAHTHEYIQTGQIDSKFGFTLPNGQALQGVKKALAYENINLVGLHCHIGSQIFDLNSFAHAASIMMNFLKQIYNETSFEVKELNLGGGFGIYYCDGDDPANITDYADLVMEVVTASAKNLGLVMPKIVVEPGRSIAGPAGSTLYTVGSIKEIPGIRKYVAIDGGMTDNIRPALYQAKYETMLANKAQEASSETVTIAGKCCESGDILFRDIKLPAAKPGDILAVASTGAYGYSMSNNYNRLLKPAVVLVSDGESNLIVARETYSDLIRNDIIPEKLT
;
A
#
# COMPACT_ATOMS: atom_id res chain seq x y z
N GLU A 1 -5.10 -0.43 12.01
CA GLU A 1 -3.63 -0.42 11.85
C GLU A 1 -2.93 0.10 13.11
N LEU A 2 -3.24 1.31 13.58
CA LEU A 2 -2.67 1.88 14.81
C LEU A 2 -2.73 0.93 16.02
N TYR A 3 -3.90 0.36 16.31
CA TYR A 3 -4.07 -0.61 17.41
C TYR A 3 -3.19 -1.86 17.24
N THR A 4 -2.96 -2.33 16.01
CA THR A 4 -2.09 -3.47 15.74
C THR A 4 -0.63 -3.14 16.09
N ALA A 5 -0.16 -1.93 15.76
CA ALA A 5 1.17 -1.46 16.12
C ALA A 5 1.33 -1.34 17.65
N LEU A 6 0.32 -0.78 18.34
CA LEU A 6 0.28 -0.71 19.81
C LEU A 6 0.33 -2.10 20.45
N ALA A 7 -0.51 -3.03 20.00
CA ALA A 7 -0.55 -4.40 20.53
C ALA A 7 0.77 -5.16 20.30
N ALA A 8 1.53 -4.80 19.27
CA ALA A 8 2.85 -5.34 18.98
C ALA A 8 3.98 -4.64 19.75
N ASN A 9 3.68 -3.66 20.63
CA ASN A 9 4.66 -2.80 21.30
C ASN A 9 5.62 -2.11 20.32
N PHE A 10 5.10 -1.68 19.16
CA PHE A 10 5.89 -0.92 18.21
C PHE A 10 6.26 0.45 18.81
N PRO A 11 7.48 0.97 18.58
CA PRO A 11 7.85 2.31 19.06
C PRO A 11 6.99 3.39 18.38
N MET A 12 5.99 3.90 19.09
CA MET A 12 4.95 4.76 18.52
C MET A 12 5.49 6.10 18.02
N GLU A 13 6.59 6.58 18.58
CA GLU A 13 7.30 7.78 18.11
C GLU A 13 7.85 7.64 16.68
N LYS A 14 7.88 6.42 16.12
CA LYS A 14 8.25 6.14 14.73
C LYS A 14 7.04 6.02 13.79
N VAL A 15 5.81 6.13 14.29
CA VAL A 15 4.59 5.96 13.49
C VAL A 15 4.23 7.24 12.75
N TYR A 16 3.89 7.08 11.48
CA TYR A 16 3.29 8.08 10.61
C TYR A 16 1.84 7.70 10.39
N PHE A 17 0.90 8.54 10.84
CA PHE A 17 -0.52 8.24 10.77
C PHE A 17 -1.18 8.93 9.58
N HIS A 18 -1.49 8.14 8.55
CA HIS A 18 -2.15 8.57 7.32
C HIS A 18 -3.66 8.37 7.38
N GLY A 19 -4.37 8.97 6.43
CA GLY A 19 -5.81 8.77 6.23
C GLY A 19 -6.46 10.04 5.70
N ASN A 20 -7.34 9.92 4.71
CA ASN A 20 -8.02 11.08 4.11
C ASN A 20 -9.24 11.55 4.90
N ASN A 21 -9.65 10.77 5.91
CA ASN A 21 -10.81 11.06 6.75
C ASN A 21 -10.62 10.43 8.14
N LYS A 22 -9.65 10.93 8.90
CA LYS A 22 -9.40 10.48 10.27
C LYS A 22 -10.52 10.97 11.18
N THR A 23 -11.10 10.06 11.94
CA THR A 23 -12.15 10.39 12.92
C THR A 23 -11.56 10.97 14.20
N ALA A 24 -12.38 11.67 14.99
CA ALA A 24 -11.95 12.18 16.30
C ALA A 24 -11.45 11.05 17.22
N ALA A 25 -12.09 9.87 17.18
CA ALA A 25 -11.67 8.71 17.97
C ALA A 25 -10.30 8.18 17.54
N GLU A 26 -10.02 8.12 16.24
CA GLU A 26 -8.72 7.71 15.72
C GLU A 26 -7.62 8.73 16.03
N ILE A 27 -7.92 10.03 15.92
CA ILE A 27 -6.98 11.10 16.30
C ILE A 27 -6.68 11.04 17.79
N THR A 28 -7.70 10.90 18.64
CA THR A 28 -7.52 10.78 20.09
C THR A 28 -6.66 9.58 20.45
N MET A 29 -6.94 8.41 19.85
CA MET A 29 -6.13 7.21 20.05
C MET A 29 -4.66 7.43 19.64
N ALA A 30 -4.41 8.16 18.55
CA ALA A 30 -3.06 8.48 18.08
C ALA A 30 -2.34 9.48 18.99
N LEU A 31 -3.04 10.47 19.52
CA LEU A 31 -2.50 11.42 20.51
C LEU A 31 -2.15 10.69 21.82
N ASP A 32 -3.06 9.86 22.34
CA ASP A 32 -2.85 9.06 23.55
C ASP A 32 -1.65 8.11 23.40
N ALA A 33 -1.46 7.57 22.19
CA ALA A 33 -0.34 6.70 21.83
C ALA A 33 0.99 7.45 21.63
N ASN A 34 1.00 8.78 21.68
CA ASN A 34 2.18 9.62 21.43
C ASN A 34 2.90 9.25 20.11
N ILE A 35 2.14 9.18 19.01
CA ILE A 35 2.71 8.83 17.71
C ILE A 35 3.73 9.88 17.22
N GLY A 36 4.61 9.47 16.31
CA GLY A 36 5.62 10.34 15.72
C GLY A 36 5.05 11.47 14.87
N ARG A 37 4.25 11.16 13.85
CA ARG A 37 3.76 12.15 12.87
C ARG A 37 2.32 11.91 12.50
N PHE A 38 1.52 12.97 12.45
CA PHE A 38 0.25 12.97 11.70
C PHE A 38 0.50 13.45 10.27
N VAL A 39 0.09 12.67 9.28
CA VAL A 39 0.11 13.12 7.88
C VAL A 39 -1.27 13.68 7.56
N VAL A 40 -1.41 15.00 7.72
CA VAL A 40 -2.67 15.73 7.61
C VAL A 40 -3.07 15.87 6.14
N ASP A 41 -4.31 15.46 5.83
CA ASP A 41 -4.77 15.28 4.46
C ASP A 41 -5.68 16.42 3.98
N ASN A 42 -6.35 17.14 4.89
CA ASN A 42 -7.27 18.23 4.54
C ASN A 42 -7.44 19.26 5.68
N PHE A 43 -8.11 20.38 5.37
CA PHE A 43 -8.31 21.48 6.34
C PHE A 43 -9.17 21.10 7.55
N TYR A 44 -10.19 20.25 7.36
CA TYR A 44 -11.07 19.81 8.45
C TYR A 44 -10.30 18.98 9.47
N GLU A 45 -9.49 18.03 9.00
CA GLU A 45 -8.62 17.23 9.85
C GLU A 45 -7.62 18.10 10.63
N MET A 46 -7.01 19.09 9.97
CA MET A 46 -6.06 20.00 10.60
C MET A 46 -6.70 20.77 11.77
N GLU A 47 -7.90 21.30 11.58
CA GLU A 47 -8.62 22.04 12.62
C GLU A 47 -9.03 21.12 13.79
N LEU A 48 -9.54 19.93 13.46
CA LEU A 48 -9.91 18.92 14.45
C LEU A 48 -8.70 18.46 15.30
N LEU A 49 -7.57 18.20 14.64
CA LEU A 49 -6.32 17.82 15.32
C LEU A 49 -5.82 18.93 16.24
N ASN A 50 -5.87 20.19 15.81
CA ASN A 50 -5.48 21.32 16.66
C ASN A 50 -6.36 21.43 17.93
N SER A 51 -7.67 21.20 17.81
CA SER A 51 -8.56 21.20 18.98
C SER A 51 -8.23 20.07 19.94
N LEU A 52 -8.19 18.83 19.43
CA LEU A 52 -7.97 17.64 20.25
C LEU A 52 -6.59 17.60 20.91
N ALA A 53 -5.54 18.05 20.20
CA ALA A 53 -4.21 18.18 20.78
C ALA A 53 -4.19 19.21 21.93
N GLY A 54 -4.88 20.34 21.77
CA GLY A 54 -5.02 21.35 22.81
C GLY A 54 -5.81 20.86 24.03
N GLU A 55 -6.90 20.13 23.81
CA GLU A 55 -7.69 19.48 24.88
C GLU A 55 -6.84 18.46 25.66
N ALA A 56 -5.93 17.74 24.98
CA ALA A 56 -4.96 16.85 25.59
C ALA A 56 -3.76 17.58 26.24
N GLY A 57 -3.69 18.91 26.14
CA GLY A 57 -2.61 19.71 26.70
C GLY A 57 -1.26 19.56 25.99
N GLY A 58 -1.27 19.20 24.70
CA GLY A 58 -0.06 18.92 23.91
C GLY A 58 -0.05 19.56 22.52
N THR A 59 1.00 19.25 21.77
CA THR A 59 1.19 19.70 20.38
C THR A 59 1.42 18.48 19.50
N ALA A 60 0.75 18.42 18.35
CA ALA A 60 0.93 17.35 17.38
C ALA A 60 1.99 17.72 16.33
N ASP A 61 2.98 16.85 16.14
CA ASP A 61 3.93 16.95 15.03
C ASP A 61 3.26 16.48 13.74
N ILE A 62 3.24 17.34 12.71
CA ILE A 62 2.54 17.05 11.46
C ILE A 62 3.43 17.13 10.22
N LEU A 63 3.07 16.34 9.22
CA LEU A 63 3.35 16.60 7.81
C LEU A 63 2.06 17.02 7.10
N LEU A 64 2.15 17.92 6.12
CA LEU A 64 1.05 18.15 5.19
C LEU A 64 1.21 17.27 3.96
N ARG A 65 0.19 16.49 3.61
CA ARG A 65 0.17 15.74 2.35
C ARG A 65 -0.09 16.68 1.19
N ILE A 66 0.83 16.73 0.24
CA ILE A 66 0.78 17.59 -0.94
C ILE A 66 0.52 16.72 -2.17
N THR A 67 -0.36 17.22 -3.03
CA THR A 67 -0.61 16.66 -4.36
C THR A 67 0.15 17.51 -5.39
N PRO A 68 1.34 17.05 -5.85
CA PRO A 68 2.23 17.85 -6.69
C PRO A 68 1.74 18.00 -8.14
N GLY A 69 0.71 17.26 -8.56
CA GLY A 69 0.26 17.21 -9.96
C GLY A 69 1.13 16.29 -10.83
N VAL A 70 1.70 15.25 -10.22
CA VAL A 70 2.47 14.21 -10.90
C VAL A 70 1.80 12.87 -10.63
N GLU A 71 1.50 12.12 -11.69
CA GLU A 71 1.01 10.76 -11.62
C GLU A 71 1.95 9.85 -12.44
N ALA A 72 2.47 8.83 -11.78
CA ALA A 72 3.40 7.89 -12.37
C ALA A 72 2.77 6.50 -12.46
N HIS A 73 2.76 5.93 -13.67
CA HIS A 73 2.38 4.56 -13.94
C HIS A 73 3.56 3.78 -14.51
N THR A 74 3.52 2.45 -14.40
CA THR A 74 4.56 1.45 -14.76
C THR A 74 5.60 1.89 -15.79
N HIS A 75 5.20 2.46 -16.94
CA HIS A 75 6.13 2.94 -17.98
C HIS A 75 5.84 4.34 -18.53
N GLU A 76 4.81 5.03 -18.04
CA GLU A 76 4.39 6.33 -18.57
C GLU A 76 4.35 7.37 -17.46
N TYR A 77 5.12 8.45 -17.68
CA TYR A 77 4.95 9.71 -16.98
C TYR A 77 3.77 10.43 -17.61
N ILE A 78 2.67 10.57 -16.87
CA ILE A 78 1.56 11.41 -17.31
C ILE A 78 1.57 12.66 -16.44
N GLN A 79 1.92 13.79 -17.05
CA GLN A 79 1.63 15.10 -16.48
C GLN A 79 0.13 15.35 -16.64
N THR A 80 -0.69 14.61 -15.87
CA THR A 80 -2.12 14.85 -15.84
C THR A 80 -2.31 16.18 -15.12
N GLY A 81 -2.75 17.20 -15.86
CA GLY A 81 -3.38 18.38 -15.25
C GLY A 81 -4.66 18.06 -14.47
N GLN A 82 -4.98 16.77 -14.26
CA GLN A 82 -6.06 16.28 -13.43
C GLN A 82 -5.55 16.15 -12.00
N ILE A 83 -5.77 17.23 -11.27
CA ILE A 83 -5.71 17.41 -9.81
C ILE A 83 -6.80 16.58 -9.09
N ASP A 84 -7.49 15.66 -9.77
CA ASP A 84 -8.65 14.92 -9.25
C ASP A 84 -8.24 13.77 -8.34
N SER A 85 -7.78 14.13 -7.15
CA SER A 85 -7.42 13.22 -6.08
C SER A 85 -8.18 13.61 -4.82
N LYS A 86 -8.69 12.59 -4.11
CA LYS A 86 -9.31 12.77 -2.79
C LYS A 86 -8.31 13.07 -1.67
N PHE A 87 -7.01 13.11 -1.99
CA PHE A 87 -5.93 13.17 -1.03
C PHE A 87 -5.20 14.50 -1.07
N GLY A 88 -4.90 15.01 0.12
CA GLY A 88 -3.93 16.08 0.33
C GLY A 88 -4.34 17.45 -0.20
N PHE A 89 -3.43 18.40 0.02
CA PHE A 89 -3.53 19.77 -0.45
C PHE A 89 -2.93 19.88 -1.85
N THR A 90 -3.73 20.34 -2.80
CA THR A 90 -3.30 20.51 -4.17
C THR A 90 -2.26 21.64 -4.26
N LEU A 91 -1.13 21.36 -4.91
CA LEU A 91 -0.09 22.35 -5.12
C LEU A 91 -0.46 23.37 -6.22
N PRO A 92 -0.89 22.98 -7.44
CA PRO A 92 -1.12 23.95 -8.52
C PRO A 92 -2.22 25.01 -8.26
N ASN A 93 -3.18 24.75 -7.38
CA ASN A 93 -4.27 25.70 -7.05
C ASN A 93 -3.97 26.56 -5.80
N GLY A 94 -2.79 26.42 -5.20
CA GLY A 94 -2.37 27.18 -4.02
C GLY A 94 -2.88 26.65 -2.67
N GLN A 95 -3.70 25.59 -2.63
CA GLN A 95 -4.18 25.00 -1.38
C GLN A 95 -3.03 24.53 -0.48
N ALA A 96 -1.96 24.00 -1.06
CA ALA A 96 -0.77 23.57 -0.32
C ALA A 96 -0.15 24.72 0.51
N LEU A 97 0.05 25.89 -0.11
CA LEU A 97 0.60 27.05 0.59
C LEU A 97 -0.36 27.60 1.65
N GLN A 98 -1.67 27.57 1.37
CA GLN A 98 -2.70 27.93 2.35
C GLN A 98 -2.67 26.98 3.57
N GLY A 99 -2.51 25.67 3.33
CA GLY A 99 -2.36 24.66 4.38
C GLY A 99 -1.17 24.94 5.27
N VAL A 100 -0.01 25.26 4.69
CA VAL A 100 1.21 25.65 5.43
C VAL A 100 0.96 26.88 6.29
N LYS A 101 0.42 27.96 5.72
CA LYS A 101 0.15 29.22 6.45
C LYS A 101 -0.82 28.99 7.61
N LYS A 102 -1.82 28.12 7.45
CA LYS A 102 -2.74 27.75 8.55
C LYS A 102 -2.05 26.92 9.63
N ALA A 103 -1.28 25.89 9.25
CA ALA A 103 -0.56 25.06 10.20
C ALA A 103 0.40 25.88 11.08
N LEU A 104 1.09 26.87 10.50
CA LEU A 104 1.99 27.77 11.23
C LEU A 104 1.26 28.75 12.17
N ALA A 105 -0.05 28.93 12.02
CA ALA A 105 -0.86 29.82 12.85
C ALA A 105 -1.56 29.09 14.01
N TYR A 106 -1.52 27.76 14.04
CA TYR A 106 -2.15 26.95 15.08
C TYR A 106 -1.21 26.73 16.28
N GLU A 107 -1.74 26.84 17.49
CA GLU A 107 -0.95 26.72 18.72
C GLU A 107 -0.60 25.27 19.09
N ASN A 108 -1.48 24.31 18.74
CA ASN A 108 -1.32 22.90 19.11
C ASN A 108 -0.85 22.04 17.94
N ILE A 109 -0.32 22.67 16.89
CA ILE A 109 0.26 22.01 15.72
C ILE A 109 1.70 22.47 15.55
N ASN A 110 2.60 21.50 15.39
CA ASN A 110 3.96 21.73 14.96
C ASN A 110 4.15 21.19 13.55
N LEU A 111 4.17 22.07 12.55
CA LEU A 111 4.51 21.68 11.18
C LEU A 111 5.99 21.27 11.14
N VAL A 112 6.27 20.01 10.81
CA VAL A 112 7.64 19.49 10.70
C VAL A 112 8.07 19.40 9.24
N GLY A 113 7.14 19.04 8.36
CA GLY A 113 7.50 18.66 7.01
C GLY A 113 6.34 18.55 6.04
N LEU A 114 6.64 18.02 4.87
CA LEU A 114 5.67 17.73 3.81
C LEU A 114 5.73 16.26 3.40
N HIS A 115 4.62 15.77 2.88
CA HIS A 115 4.48 14.43 2.31
C HIS A 115 3.98 14.53 0.87
N CYS A 116 4.39 13.63 -0.02
CA CYS A 116 3.70 13.38 -1.26
C CYS A 116 3.74 11.89 -1.62
N HIS A 117 2.80 11.42 -2.43
CA HIS A 117 2.82 10.06 -2.98
C HIS A 117 2.26 10.10 -4.40
N ILE A 118 3.03 9.60 -5.37
CA ILE A 118 2.80 9.86 -6.80
C ILE A 118 2.27 8.67 -7.60
N GLY A 119 2.08 7.51 -6.96
CA GLY A 119 1.53 6.33 -7.63
C GLY A 119 1.95 5.00 -7.04
N SER A 120 1.62 3.92 -7.74
CA SER A 120 1.94 2.55 -7.36
C SER A 120 2.52 1.81 -8.55
N GLN A 121 3.40 0.85 -8.27
CA GLN A 121 4.00 -0.02 -9.29
C GLN A 121 4.85 0.77 -10.30
N ILE A 122 5.60 1.75 -9.80
CA ILE A 122 6.43 2.65 -10.61
C ILE A 122 7.79 1.99 -10.84
N PHE A 123 8.19 1.88 -12.11
CA PHE A 123 9.52 1.40 -12.51
C PHE A 123 10.44 2.53 -12.95
N ASP A 124 9.90 3.59 -13.55
CA ASP A 124 10.66 4.75 -13.99
C ASP A 124 11.09 5.64 -12.81
N LEU A 125 12.40 5.68 -12.56
CA LEU A 125 12.99 6.51 -11.51
C LEU A 125 12.85 8.02 -11.78
N ASN A 126 12.74 8.44 -13.05
CA ASN A 126 12.64 9.85 -13.40
C ASN A 126 11.36 10.50 -12.85
N SER A 127 10.29 9.71 -12.73
CA SER A 127 9.04 10.17 -12.10
C SER A 127 9.24 10.58 -10.64
N PHE A 128 10.04 9.84 -9.88
CA PHE A 128 10.39 10.18 -8.49
C PHE A 128 11.32 11.40 -8.42
N ALA A 129 12.34 11.45 -9.29
CA ALA A 129 13.24 12.60 -9.41
C ALA A 129 12.46 13.89 -9.71
N HIS A 130 11.48 13.82 -10.62
CA HIS A 130 10.65 14.95 -10.99
C HIS A 130 9.78 15.42 -9.82
N ALA A 131 9.11 14.50 -9.13
CA ALA A 131 8.32 14.81 -7.94
C ALA A 131 9.17 15.46 -6.83
N ALA A 132 10.37 14.92 -6.58
CA ALA A 132 11.31 15.50 -5.62
C ALA A 132 11.70 16.94 -6.00
N SER A 133 11.97 17.21 -7.28
CA SER A 133 12.26 18.56 -7.78
C SER A 133 11.11 19.54 -7.58
N ILE A 134 9.86 19.13 -7.88
CA ILE A 134 8.66 19.95 -7.63
C ILE A 134 8.53 20.28 -6.14
N MET A 135 8.68 19.27 -5.28
CA MET A 135 8.57 19.45 -3.84
C MET A 135 9.67 20.38 -3.31
N MET A 136 10.91 20.26 -3.78
CA MET A 136 12.00 21.16 -3.38
C MET A 136 11.76 22.62 -3.80
N ASN A 137 11.20 22.85 -4.99
CA ASN A 137 10.78 24.18 -5.39
C ASN A 137 9.66 24.73 -4.48
N PHE A 138 8.73 23.86 -4.07
CA PHE A 138 7.69 24.26 -3.13
C PHE A 138 8.24 24.57 -1.73
N LEU A 139 9.25 23.83 -1.25
CA LEU A 139 9.99 24.18 -0.02
C LEU A 139 10.57 25.60 -0.12
N LYS A 140 11.16 25.96 -1.27
CA LYS A 140 11.68 27.32 -1.48
C LYS A 140 10.57 28.38 -1.45
N GLN A 141 9.42 28.09 -2.05
CA GLN A 141 8.27 28.98 -2.01
C GLN A 141 7.79 29.20 -0.56
N ILE A 142 7.67 28.13 0.23
CA ILE A 142 7.30 28.23 1.65
C ILE A 142 8.29 29.12 2.41
N TYR A 143 9.58 28.88 2.25
CA TYR A 143 10.61 29.68 2.93
C TYR A 143 10.51 31.16 2.57
N ASN A 144 10.36 31.49 1.29
CA ASN A 144 10.25 32.89 0.85
C ASN A 144 8.98 33.58 1.41
N GLU A 145 7.88 32.85 1.54
CA GLU A 145 6.57 33.38 1.95
C GLU A 145 6.37 33.43 3.47
N THR A 146 7.08 32.59 4.21
CA THR A 146 6.80 32.36 5.65
C THR A 146 8.04 32.35 6.52
N SER A 147 9.24 32.35 5.93
CA SER A 147 10.52 32.12 6.62
C SER A 147 10.60 30.78 7.36
N PHE A 148 9.67 29.86 7.12
CA PHE A 148 9.66 28.53 7.71
C PHE A 148 10.60 27.59 6.92
N GLU A 149 11.50 26.92 7.63
CA GLU A 149 12.36 25.88 7.08
C GLU A 149 11.72 24.50 7.31
N VAL A 150 11.37 23.83 6.21
CA VAL A 150 10.82 22.47 6.23
C VAL A 150 11.93 21.49 6.60
N LYS A 151 11.74 20.73 7.69
CA LYS A 151 12.77 19.82 8.23
C LYS A 151 12.71 18.42 7.63
N GLU A 152 11.54 18.02 7.15
CA GLU A 152 11.29 16.68 6.64
C GLU A 152 10.53 16.71 5.33
N LEU A 153 10.99 15.93 4.35
CA LEU A 153 10.32 15.71 3.09
C LEU A 153 10.13 14.20 2.88
N ASN A 154 8.89 13.76 3.01
CA ASN A 154 8.50 12.39 2.79
C ASN A 154 7.98 12.22 1.36
N LEU A 155 8.69 11.43 0.55
CA LEU A 155 8.39 11.22 -0.88
C LEU A 155 7.49 10.01 -1.13
N GLY A 156 6.96 9.41 -0.05
CA GLY A 156 5.99 8.33 -0.11
C GLY A 156 6.58 7.01 -0.63
N GLY A 157 5.69 6.11 -1.03
CA GLY A 157 6.03 4.82 -1.61
C GLY A 157 5.77 4.75 -3.11
N GLY A 158 5.48 3.54 -3.59
CA GLY A 158 5.08 3.30 -4.98
C GLY A 158 6.05 2.43 -5.77
N PHE A 159 7.18 2.07 -5.16
CA PHE A 159 8.20 1.18 -5.71
C PHE A 159 7.60 -0.09 -6.30
N GLY A 160 7.86 -0.31 -7.58
CA GLY A 160 7.46 -1.52 -8.28
C GLY A 160 8.20 -2.77 -7.78
N ILE A 161 7.56 -3.91 -8.02
CA ILE A 161 8.14 -5.25 -7.89
C ILE A 161 7.82 -6.07 -9.14
N TYR A 162 8.54 -7.17 -9.31
CA TYR A 162 8.24 -8.16 -10.30
C TYR A 162 7.00 -8.99 -9.90
N TYR A 163 5.99 -9.00 -10.75
CA TYR A 163 4.84 -9.90 -10.64
C TYR A 163 4.84 -10.95 -11.75
N CYS A 164 5.19 -10.57 -12.98
CA CYS A 164 5.24 -11.47 -14.13
C CYS A 164 6.18 -10.97 -15.23
N ASP A 165 6.36 -11.80 -16.26
CA ASP A 165 7.15 -11.46 -17.44
C ASP A 165 6.75 -10.10 -18.04
N GLY A 166 7.76 -9.29 -18.34
CA GLY A 166 7.62 -7.89 -18.77
C GLY A 166 7.76 -6.85 -17.65
N ASP A 167 7.69 -7.24 -16.37
CA ASP A 167 7.99 -6.31 -15.26
C ASP A 167 9.51 -6.15 -15.10
N ASP A 168 9.98 -4.92 -14.97
CA ASP A 168 11.40 -4.57 -14.78
C ASP A 168 11.55 -3.50 -13.70
N PRO A 169 11.40 -3.85 -12.40
CA PRO A 169 11.51 -2.89 -11.32
C PRO A 169 12.95 -2.40 -11.13
N ALA A 170 13.11 -1.09 -10.99
CA ALA A 170 14.40 -0.48 -10.66
C ALA A 170 14.93 -0.94 -9.29
N ASN A 171 16.25 -0.95 -9.12
CA ASN A 171 16.88 -1.24 -7.85
C ASN A 171 16.59 -0.10 -6.84
N ILE A 172 16.38 -0.46 -5.58
CA ILE A 172 16.12 0.53 -4.51
C ILE A 172 17.34 1.45 -4.28
N THR A 173 18.55 0.95 -4.53
CA THR A 173 19.78 1.76 -4.43
C THR A 173 19.81 2.82 -5.52
N ASP A 174 19.49 2.47 -6.76
CA ASP A 174 19.45 3.42 -7.89
C ASP A 174 18.41 4.52 -7.65
N TYR A 175 17.26 4.14 -7.08
CA TYR A 175 16.26 5.11 -6.63
C TYR A 175 16.83 6.07 -5.58
N ALA A 176 17.46 5.52 -4.54
CA ALA A 176 17.97 6.32 -3.43
C ALA A 176 19.05 7.29 -3.92
N ASP A 177 19.97 6.83 -4.75
CA ASP A 177 21.04 7.64 -5.33
C ASP A 177 20.46 8.78 -6.18
N LEU A 178 19.53 8.47 -7.11
CA LEU A 178 18.95 9.48 -7.99
C LEU A 178 18.16 10.54 -7.22
N VAL A 179 17.31 10.12 -6.27
CA VAL A 179 16.51 11.06 -5.47
C VAL A 179 17.42 11.91 -4.60
N MET A 180 18.42 11.32 -3.94
CA MET A 180 19.34 12.06 -3.10
C MET A 180 20.20 13.04 -3.89
N GLU A 181 20.62 12.69 -5.12
CA GLU A 181 21.31 13.60 -6.03
C GLU A 181 20.43 14.82 -6.34
N VAL A 182 19.17 14.61 -6.75
CA VAL A 182 18.23 15.67 -7.10
C VAL A 182 17.95 16.58 -5.90
N VAL A 183 17.66 16.01 -4.73
CA VAL A 183 17.35 16.79 -3.54
C VAL A 183 18.57 17.59 -3.09
N THR A 184 19.77 16.99 -3.11
CA THR A 184 21.02 17.67 -2.71
C THR A 184 21.35 18.83 -3.65
N ALA A 185 21.24 18.60 -4.97
CA ALA A 185 21.47 19.63 -5.97
C ALA A 185 20.45 20.77 -5.85
N SER A 186 19.17 20.43 -5.68
CA SER A 186 18.09 21.40 -5.47
C SER A 186 18.27 22.22 -4.19
N ALA A 187 18.63 21.59 -3.06
CA ALA A 187 18.88 22.30 -1.80
C ALA A 187 20.01 23.33 -1.96
N LYS A 188 21.12 22.95 -2.59
CA LYS A 188 22.23 23.85 -2.89
C LYS A 188 21.82 25.00 -3.81
N ASN A 189 21.14 24.70 -4.92
CA ASN A 189 20.76 25.70 -5.93
C ASN A 189 19.72 26.70 -5.40
N LEU A 190 18.80 26.24 -4.56
CA LEU A 190 17.73 27.07 -3.97
C LEU A 190 18.17 27.75 -2.68
N GLY A 191 19.36 27.43 -2.15
CA GLY A 191 19.86 27.95 -0.87
C GLY A 191 18.98 27.52 0.30
N LEU A 192 18.58 26.25 0.33
CA LEU A 192 17.79 25.63 1.39
C LEU A 192 18.67 24.74 2.26
N VAL A 193 18.32 24.61 3.54
CA VAL A 193 18.81 23.50 4.37
C VAL A 193 18.23 22.19 3.83
N MET A 194 19.08 21.17 3.71
CA MET A 194 18.66 19.85 3.24
C MET A 194 17.67 19.23 4.23
N PRO A 195 16.42 18.91 3.82
CA PRO A 195 15.48 18.23 4.69
C PRO A 195 15.89 16.76 4.88
N LYS A 196 15.44 16.16 5.99
CA LYS A 196 15.46 14.71 6.13
C LYS A 196 14.52 14.11 5.08
N ILE A 197 15.05 13.18 4.28
CA ILE A 197 14.25 12.44 3.29
C ILE A 197 13.69 11.17 3.93
N VAL A 198 12.39 10.95 3.71
CA VAL A 198 11.66 9.76 4.17
C VAL A 198 10.94 9.13 2.98
N VAL A 199 10.81 7.80 2.99
CA VAL A 199 10.12 7.01 1.97
C VAL A 199 9.24 5.96 2.63
N GLU A 200 8.20 5.50 1.93
CA GLU A 200 7.14 4.63 2.48
C GLU A 200 6.96 3.35 1.64
N PRO A 201 7.99 2.50 1.51
CA PRO A 201 7.86 1.24 0.78
C PRO A 201 6.93 0.25 1.51
N GLY A 202 5.80 -0.07 0.88
CA GLY A 202 4.95 -1.19 1.31
C GLY A 202 5.16 -2.42 0.44
N ARG A 203 4.79 -2.30 -0.84
CA ARG A 203 4.81 -3.39 -1.82
C ARG A 203 6.21 -3.99 -2.02
N SER A 204 7.24 -3.15 -2.12
CA SER A 204 8.62 -3.59 -2.36
C SER A 204 9.25 -4.34 -1.18
N ILE A 205 8.72 -4.18 0.04
CA ILE A 205 9.14 -4.95 1.20
C ILE A 205 8.33 -6.24 1.30
N ALA A 206 7.01 -6.12 1.40
CA ALA A 206 6.15 -7.25 1.76
C ALA A 206 5.82 -8.16 0.57
N GLY A 207 5.77 -7.63 -0.66
CA GLY A 207 5.31 -8.34 -1.85
C GLY A 207 6.14 -9.59 -2.15
N PRO A 208 7.45 -9.44 -2.48
CA PRO A 208 8.33 -10.55 -2.82
C PRO A 208 8.54 -11.55 -1.67
N ALA A 209 8.35 -11.13 -0.42
CA ALA A 209 8.51 -11.98 0.75
C ALA A 209 7.39 -13.03 0.91
N GLY A 210 6.25 -12.87 0.22
CA GLY A 210 5.09 -13.75 0.36
C GLY A 210 4.72 -14.47 -0.93
N SER A 211 4.37 -15.75 -0.80
CA SER A 211 3.73 -16.57 -1.83
C SER A 211 2.46 -17.21 -1.27
N THR A 212 1.46 -17.45 -2.13
CA THR A 212 0.25 -18.18 -1.74
C THR A 212 0.29 -19.57 -2.36
N LEU A 213 0.01 -20.59 -1.56
CA LEU A 213 -0.11 -21.97 -1.99
C LEU A 213 -1.58 -22.39 -2.00
N TYR A 214 -1.97 -23.08 -3.05
CA TYR A 214 -3.30 -23.65 -3.20
C TYR A 214 -3.23 -25.13 -3.54
N THR A 215 -4.26 -25.86 -3.16
CA THR A 215 -4.47 -27.23 -3.62
C THR A 215 -5.36 -27.21 -4.86
N VAL A 216 -4.90 -27.86 -5.93
CA VAL A 216 -5.71 -28.07 -7.14
C VAL A 216 -6.87 -29.02 -6.84
N GLY A 217 -8.08 -28.60 -7.19
CA GLY A 217 -9.32 -29.35 -7.07
C GLY A 217 -9.79 -29.89 -8.43
N SER A 218 -11.03 -29.56 -8.80
CA SER A 218 -11.65 -30.04 -10.04
C SER A 218 -11.00 -29.44 -11.28
N ILE A 219 -10.92 -30.24 -12.34
CA ILE A 219 -10.45 -29.80 -13.66
C ILE A 219 -11.58 -30.01 -14.66
N LYS A 220 -11.92 -28.96 -15.41
CA LYS A 220 -12.95 -29.00 -16.44
C LYS A 220 -12.35 -28.59 -17.77
N GLU A 221 -12.37 -29.52 -18.72
CA GLU A 221 -12.00 -29.23 -20.09
C GLU A 221 -13.25 -28.96 -20.93
N ILE A 222 -13.22 -27.85 -21.67
CA ILE A 222 -14.21 -27.52 -22.67
C ILE A 222 -13.49 -27.59 -24.03
N PRO A 223 -13.71 -28.66 -24.82
CA PRO A 223 -12.97 -28.89 -26.06
C PRO A 223 -13.00 -27.68 -27.00
N GLY A 224 -11.83 -27.26 -27.47
CA GLY A 224 -11.67 -26.11 -28.37
C GLY A 224 -11.91 -24.73 -27.73
N ILE A 225 -12.21 -24.66 -26.43
CA ILE A 225 -12.53 -23.40 -25.75
C ILE A 225 -11.51 -23.11 -24.64
N ARG A 226 -11.49 -23.91 -23.57
CA ARG A 226 -10.68 -23.63 -22.38
C ARG A 226 -10.60 -24.83 -21.45
N LYS A 227 -9.45 -25.01 -20.82
CA LYS A 227 -9.27 -25.90 -19.67
C LYS A 227 -9.23 -25.08 -18.39
N TYR A 228 -10.17 -25.34 -17.49
CA TYR A 228 -10.26 -24.72 -16.17
C TYR A 228 -9.66 -25.64 -15.12
N VAL A 229 -8.84 -25.09 -14.23
CA VAL A 229 -8.27 -25.75 -13.06
C VAL A 229 -8.77 -24.96 -11.84
N ALA A 230 -9.62 -25.59 -11.04
CA ALA A 230 -10.14 -24.98 -9.81
C ALA A 230 -9.15 -25.16 -8.66
N ILE A 231 -9.07 -24.16 -7.78
CA ILE A 231 -8.23 -24.18 -6.57
C ILE A 231 -9.06 -24.02 -5.30
N ASP A 232 -8.48 -24.34 -4.15
CA ASP A 232 -9.13 -24.29 -2.84
C ASP A 232 -9.19 -22.88 -2.19
N GLY A 233 -8.78 -21.85 -2.91
CA GLY A 233 -8.96 -20.44 -2.57
C GLY A 233 -9.72 -19.67 -3.65
N GLY A 234 -9.42 -18.38 -3.80
CA GLY A 234 -9.92 -17.57 -4.90
C GLY A 234 -9.87 -16.06 -4.62
N MET A 235 -10.84 -15.32 -5.15
CA MET A 235 -10.98 -13.88 -4.94
C MET A 235 -11.12 -13.46 -3.46
N THR A 236 -11.42 -14.40 -2.56
CA THR A 236 -11.49 -14.15 -1.10
C THR A 236 -10.15 -13.94 -0.45
N ASP A 237 -9.08 -14.50 -1.00
CA ASP A 237 -7.71 -14.41 -0.47
C ASP A 237 -6.77 -13.66 -1.42
N ASN A 238 -7.13 -13.56 -2.71
CA ASN A 238 -6.48 -12.68 -3.67
C ASN A 238 -7.51 -12.03 -4.61
N ILE A 239 -8.09 -10.91 -4.21
CA ILE A 239 -9.06 -10.14 -5.00
C ILE A 239 -8.41 -9.35 -6.16
N ARG A 240 -7.08 -9.22 -6.15
CA ARG A 240 -6.35 -8.29 -7.04
C ARG A 240 -6.50 -8.59 -8.53
N PRO A 241 -6.55 -9.85 -9.00
CA PRO A 241 -6.84 -10.13 -10.41
C PRO A 241 -8.21 -9.61 -10.83
N ALA A 242 -9.26 -9.80 -10.02
CA ALA A 242 -10.59 -9.31 -10.34
C ALA A 242 -10.68 -7.77 -10.26
N LEU A 243 -10.07 -7.17 -9.24
CA LEU A 243 -10.18 -5.73 -8.97
C LEU A 243 -9.25 -4.86 -9.82
N TYR A 244 -8.03 -5.33 -10.08
CA TYR A 244 -6.97 -4.54 -10.72
C TYR A 244 -6.44 -5.18 -12.00
N GLN A 245 -6.98 -6.33 -12.42
CA GLN A 245 -6.40 -7.13 -13.52
C GLN A 245 -4.93 -7.50 -13.26
N ALA A 246 -4.58 -7.63 -11.97
CA ALA A 246 -3.21 -7.94 -11.56
C ALA A 246 -2.80 -9.32 -12.10
N LYS A 247 -1.64 -9.37 -12.74
CA LYS A 247 -1.00 -10.59 -13.20
C LYS A 247 -0.05 -11.12 -12.14
N TYR A 248 0.23 -12.41 -12.20
CA TYR A 248 1.10 -13.11 -11.27
C TYR A 248 1.82 -14.24 -11.98
N GLU A 249 3.05 -14.50 -11.56
CA GLU A 249 3.77 -15.71 -11.89
C GLU A 249 3.26 -16.87 -11.02
N THR A 250 3.10 -18.03 -11.67
CA THR A 250 2.52 -19.22 -11.06
C THR A 250 3.27 -20.46 -11.48
N MET A 251 3.37 -21.44 -10.59
CA MET A 251 3.92 -22.76 -10.92
C MET A 251 3.23 -23.86 -10.12
N LEU A 252 3.28 -25.09 -10.62
CA LEU A 252 2.97 -26.26 -9.80
C LEU A 252 4.21 -26.58 -8.94
N ALA A 253 4.17 -26.27 -7.64
CA ALA A 253 5.31 -26.36 -6.75
C ALA A 253 5.89 -27.78 -6.66
N ASN A 254 5.00 -28.78 -6.65
CA ASN A 254 5.37 -30.19 -6.63
C ASN A 254 5.82 -30.73 -8.00
N LYS A 255 5.86 -29.89 -9.04
CA LYS A 255 6.29 -30.20 -10.42
C LYS A 255 7.15 -29.09 -11.02
N ALA A 256 7.87 -28.33 -10.20
CA ALA A 256 8.57 -27.12 -10.63
C ALA A 256 9.65 -27.35 -11.71
N GLN A 257 10.14 -28.59 -11.85
CA GLN A 257 11.14 -28.98 -12.86
C GLN A 257 10.53 -29.57 -14.13
N GLU A 258 9.20 -29.75 -14.18
CA GLU A 258 8.52 -30.27 -15.37
C GLU A 258 8.27 -29.15 -16.39
N ALA A 259 8.43 -29.47 -17.68
CA ALA A 259 8.11 -28.53 -18.74
C ALA A 259 6.60 -28.27 -18.81
N SER A 260 6.21 -27.04 -19.13
CA SER A 260 4.81 -26.73 -19.39
C SER A 260 4.29 -27.49 -20.61
N SER A 261 3.15 -28.16 -20.45
CA SER A 261 2.54 -28.99 -21.48
C SER A 261 1.13 -28.53 -21.89
N GLU A 262 0.53 -27.61 -21.13
CA GLU A 262 -0.84 -27.15 -21.36
C GLU A 262 -1.03 -25.67 -21.01
N THR A 263 -2.05 -25.07 -21.63
CA THR A 263 -2.54 -23.72 -21.31
C THR A 263 -3.87 -23.83 -20.58
N VAL A 264 -3.95 -23.26 -19.38
CA VAL A 264 -5.12 -23.39 -18.50
C VAL A 264 -5.56 -22.05 -17.92
N THR A 265 -6.76 -22.05 -17.36
CA THR A 265 -7.30 -20.92 -16.57
C THR A 265 -7.55 -21.35 -15.15
N ILE A 266 -7.00 -20.59 -14.21
CA ILE A 266 -7.16 -20.84 -12.78
C ILE A 266 -8.42 -20.12 -12.30
N ALA A 267 -9.36 -20.91 -11.78
CA ALA A 267 -10.58 -20.43 -11.17
C ALA A 267 -10.56 -20.68 -9.66
N GLY A 268 -11.08 -19.75 -8.87
CA GLY A 268 -11.34 -20.00 -7.45
C GLY A 268 -12.60 -20.83 -7.25
N LYS A 269 -12.98 -21.02 -5.99
CA LYS A 269 -14.15 -21.83 -5.59
C LYS A 269 -15.40 -21.02 -5.23
N CYS A 270 -15.39 -19.70 -5.39
CA CYS A 270 -16.54 -18.86 -5.11
C CYS A 270 -17.66 -19.09 -6.15
N CYS A 271 -18.91 -18.88 -5.74
CA CYS A 271 -20.06 -18.97 -6.63
C CYS A 271 -20.23 -17.70 -7.48
N GLU A 272 -19.15 -17.17 -8.03
CA GLU A 272 -19.12 -15.96 -8.85
C GLU A 272 -18.35 -16.22 -10.14
N SER A 273 -18.93 -15.85 -11.27
CA SER A 273 -18.33 -16.04 -12.59
C SER A 273 -17.00 -15.27 -12.76
N GLY A 274 -16.86 -14.18 -12.01
CA GLY A 274 -15.66 -13.36 -11.92
C GLY A 274 -14.54 -13.92 -11.04
N ASP A 275 -14.74 -15.05 -10.35
CA ASP A 275 -13.69 -15.70 -9.54
C ASP A 275 -12.68 -16.47 -10.42
N ILE A 276 -12.05 -15.70 -11.32
CA ILE A 276 -10.99 -16.13 -12.23
C ILE A 276 -9.72 -15.38 -11.83
N LEU A 277 -8.71 -16.12 -11.40
CA LEU A 277 -7.47 -15.54 -10.93
C LEU A 277 -6.51 -15.32 -12.09
N PHE A 278 -6.25 -16.36 -12.89
CA PHE A 278 -5.24 -16.29 -13.94
C PHE A 278 -5.77 -16.93 -15.22
N ARG A 279 -5.71 -16.18 -16.33
CA ARG A 279 -6.16 -16.65 -17.64
C ARG A 279 -4.96 -17.06 -18.48
N ASP A 280 -5.12 -18.18 -19.18
CA ASP A 280 -4.23 -18.63 -20.24
C ASP A 280 -2.75 -18.78 -19.79
N ILE A 281 -2.56 -19.31 -18.57
CA ILE A 281 -1.24 -19.61 -18.02
C ILE A 281 -0.73 -20.96 -18.52
N LYS A 282 0.58 -21.07 -18.70
CA LYS A 282 1.25 -22.33 -19.09
C LYS A 282 1.66 -23.11 -17.85
N LEU A 283 1.27 -24.37 -17.76
CA LEU A 283 1.64 -25.27 -16.67
C LEU A 283 1.98 -26.68 -17.19
N PRO A 284 2.72 -27.49 -16.42
CA PRO A 284 2.70 -28.94 -16.59
C PRO A 284 1.27 -29.46 -16.41
N ALA A 285 0.98 -30.67 -16.92
CA ALA A 285 -0.33 -31.27 -16.81
C ALA A 285 -0.81 -31.32 -15.34
N ALA A 286 -1.79 -30.50 -15.00
CA ALA A 286 -2.31 -30.39 -13.63
C ALA A 286 -3.22 -31.59 -13.30
N LYS A 287 -3.19 -32.04 -12.04
CA LYS A 287 -4.12 -33.03 -11.49
C LYS A 287 -4.65 -32.57 -10.12
N PRO A 288 -5.83 -33.05 -9.70
CA PRO A 288 -6.30 -32.85 -8.34
C PRO A 288 -5.23 -33.26 -7.31
N GLY A 289 -5.02 -32.41 -6.31
CA GLY A 289 -4.00 -32.58 -5.26
C GLY A 289 -2.63 -31.99 -5.59
N ASP A 290 -2.36 -31.51 -6.81
CA ASP A 290 -1.16 -30.71 -7.07
C ASP A 290 -1.20 -29.38 -6.30
N ILE A 291 -0.03 -28.82 -6.01
CA ILE A 291 0.11 -27.56 -5.28
C ILE A 291 0.43 -26.44 -6.23
N LEU A 292 -0.50 -25.50 -6.43
CA LEU A 292 -0.27 -24.29 -7.20
C LEU A 292 0.36 -23.22 -6.29
N ALA A 293 1.55 -22.75 -6.63
CA ALA A 293 2.17 -21.60 -6.00
C ALA A 293 1.95 -20.34 -6.84
N VAL A 294 1.65 -19.22 -6.17
CA VAL A 294 1.51 -17.90 -6.76
C VAL A 294 2.48 -16.94 -6.06
N ALA A 295 3.43 -16.41 -6.80
CA ALA A 295 4.49 -15.56 -6.29
C ALA A 295 4.00 -14.14 -5.94
N SER A 296 4.80 -13.38 -5.18
CA SER A 296 4.60 -11.93 -4.93
C SER A 296 3.25 -11.53 -4.30
N THR A 297 2.63 -12.41 -3.50
CA THR A 297 1.31 -12.19 -2.87
C THR A 297 1.38 -11.59 -1.46
N GLY A 298 2.59 -11.34 -0.93
CA GLY A 298 2.75 -10.83 0.44
C GLY A 298 2.25 -9.39 0.63
N ALA A 299 2.05 -8.62 -0.45
CA ALA A 299 1.47 -7.27 -0.40
C ALA A 299 0.06 -7.26 -0.99
N TYR A 300 -0.90 -6.77 -0.20
CA TYR A 300 -2.30 -6.58 -0.60
C TYR A 300 -3.08 -7.85 -0.98
N GLY A 301 -2.51 -9.04 -0.78
CA GLY A 301 -3.26 -10.30 -0.79
C GLY A 301 -4.06 -10.42 0.51
N TYR A 302 -3.40 -10.87 1.58
CA TYR A 302 -4.03 -11.12 2.87
C TYR A 302 -4.79 -9.90 3.44
N SER A 303 -4.25 -8.68 3.30
CA SER A 303 -4.90 -7.47 3.84
C SER A 303 -6.23 -7.13 3.14
N MET A 304 -6.43 -7.60 1.90
CA MET A 304 -7.68 -7.45 1.15
C MET A 304 -8.55 -8.72 1.22
N SER A 305 -8.20 -9.68 2.07
CA SER A 305 -8.96 -10.91 2.22
C SER A 305 -10.34 -10.67 2.85
N ASN A 306 -11.32 -11.44 2.40
CA ASN A 306 -12.71 -11.33 2.82
C ASN A 306 -13.35 -12.72 2.94
N ASN A 307 -14.54 -12.76 3.54
CA ASN A 307 -15.29 -13.99 3.77
C ASN A 307 -16.44 -14.17 2.76
N TYR A 308 -16.28 -13.75 1.50
CA TYR A 308 -17.28 -14.02 0.47
C TYR A 308 -17.57 -15.53 0.39
N ASN A 309 -18.84 -15.88 0.19
CA ASN A 309 -19.35 -17.25 0.36
C ASN A 309 -18.99 -17.92 1.71
N ARG A 310 -18.81 -17.13 2.78
CA ARG A 310 -18.47 -17.63 4.13
C ARG A 310 -17.17 -18.46 4.14
N LEU A 311 -16.24 -18.17 3.23
CA LEU A 311 -14.92 -18.80 3.20
C LEU A 311 -14.04 -18.27 4.33
N LEU A 312 -13.22 -19.15 4.90
CA LEU A 312 -12.32 -18.85 6.02
C LEU A 312 -11.03 -18.21 5.49
N LYS A 313 -10.59 -17.11 6.12
CA LYS A 313 -9.30 -16.50 5.76
C LYS A 313 -8.14 -17.50 5.98
N PRO A 314 -7.14 -17.52 5.08
CA PRO A 314 -6.07 -18.50 5.12
C PRO A 314 -5.14 -18.30 6.32
N ALA A 315 -4.36 -19.32 6.65
CA ALA A 315 -3.22 -19.16 7.55
C ALA A 315 -2.07 -18.41 6.86
N VAL A 316 -1.21 -17.78 7.65
CA VAL A 316 0.06 -17.21 7.19
C VAL A 316 1.20 -17.87 7.98
N VAL A 317 2.19 -18.39 7.25
CA VAL A 317 3.34 -19.11 7.81
C VAL A 317 4.61 -18.37 7.44
N LEU A 318 5.46 -18.11 8.43
CA LEU A 318 6.81 -17.60 8.24
C LEU A 318 7.77 -18.77 8.11
N VAL A 319 8.61 -18.76 7.08
CA VAL A 319 9.67 -19.75 6.88
C VAL A 319 11.02 -19.03 6.94
N SER A 320 11.92 -19.48 7.81
CA SER A 320 13.29 -18.96 7.95
C SER A 320 14.20 -20.08 8.42
N ASP A 321 15.42 -20.18 7.88
CA ASP A 321 16.47 -21.08 8.38
C ASP A 321 16.06 -22.56 8.52
N GLY A 322 15.19 -23.03 7.61
CA GLY A 322 14.67 -24.41 7.60
C GLY A 322 13.50 -24.67 8.56
N GLU A 323 13.04 -23.65 9.30
CA GLU A 323 11.89 -23.74 10.20
C GLU A 323 10.64 -23.09 9.59
N SER A 324 9.47 -23.58 10.01
CA SER A 324 8.17 -23.02 9.63
C SER A 324 7.33 -22.70 10.87
N ASN A 325 6.92 -21.45 11.00
CA ASN A 325 6.19 -20.95 12.16
C ASN A 325 4.87 -20.30 11.73
N LEU A 326 3.76 -20.68 12.36
CA LEU A 326 2.46 -20.05 12.14
C LEU A 326 2.46 -18.65 12.75
N ILE A 327 2.28 -17.63 11.92
CA ILE A 327 2.22 -16.23 12.37
C ILE A 327 0.81 -15.64 12.33
N VAL A 328 -0.08 -16.24 11.53
CA VAL A 328 -1.52 -15.97 11.55
C VAL A 328 -2.26 -17.28 11.39
N ALA A 329 -3.09 -17.63 12.38
CA ALA A 329 -3.91 -18.84 12.30
C ALA A 329 -4.98 -18.71 11.22
N ARG A 330 -5.31 -19.84 10.58
CA ARG A 330 -6.48 -19.92 9.71
C ARG A 330 -7.74 -19.65 10.54
N GLU A 331 -8.67 -18.89 9.99
CA GLU A 331 -9.97 -18.71 10.64
C GLU A 331 -10.69 -20.05 10.80
N THR A 332 -11.45 -20.17 11.88
CA THR A 332 -12.36 -21.29 12.14
C THR A 332 -13.80 -20.88 11.80
N TYR A 333 -14.72 -21.85 11.72
CA TYR A 333 -16.14 -21.54 11.60
C TYR A 333 -16.68 -20.72 12.77
N SER A 334 -16.07 -20.82 13.96
CA SER A 334 -16.46 -19.99 15.11
C SER A 334 -16.07 -18.53 14.91
N ASP A 335 -14.88 -18.27 14.35
CA ASP A 335 -14.44 -16.91 14.01
C ASP A 335 -15.39 -16.24 13.01
N LEU A 336 -15.85 -17.02 12.04
CA LEU A 336 -16.72 -16.57 10.96
C LEU A 336 -18.11 -16.10 11.43
N ILE A 337 -18.60 -16.64 12.55
CA ILE A 337 -19.93 -16.33 13.10
C ILE A 337 -19.88 -15.58 14.43
N ARG A 338 -18.70 -15.18 14.91
CA ARG A 338 -18.55 -14.58 16.26
C ARG A 338 -19.36 -13.29 16.47
N ASN A 339 -19.74 -12.62 15.37
CA ASN A 339 -20.54 -11.40 15.37
C ASN A 339 -22.01 -11.65 14.99
N ASP A 340 -22.39 -12.89 14.68
CA ASP A 340 -23.78 -13.23 14.34
C ASP A 340 -24.61 -13.25 15.63
N ILE A 341 -25.66 -12.43 15.69
CA ILE A 341 -26.59 -12.38 16.83
C ILE A 341 -27.94 -12.89 16.34
N ILE A 342 -28.46 -13.93 17.00
CA ILE A 342 -29.81 -14.43 16.73
C ILE A 342 -30.79 -13.56 17.52
N PRO A 343 -31.70 -12.81 16.86
CA PRO A 343 -32.70 -12.02 17.57
C PRO A 343 -33.63 -12.93 18.39
N GLU A 344 -33.87 -12.56 19.65
CA GLU A 344 -34.73 -13.33 20.58
C GLU A 344 -36.12 -13.64 20.02
N LYS A 345 -36.67 -12.77 19.18
CA LYS A 345 -37.98 -12.97 18.54
C LYS A 345 -38.03 -14.10 17.49
N LEU A 346 -36.88 -14.67 17.11
CA LEU A 346 -36.77 -15.76 16.13
C LEU A 346 -36.46 -17.12 16.77
N THR A 347 -36.27 -17.18 18.10
CA THR A 347 -36.07 -18.40 18.89
C THR A 347 -37.35 -18.78 19.62
#